data_AF-A0A1F5YSC1-F1
#
_entry.id   AF-A0A1F5YSC1-F1
#
_cell.length_a   1.000
_cell.length_b   1.000
_cell.length_c   1.000
_cell.angle_alpha   90.00
_cell.angle_beta   90.00
_cell.angle_gamma   90.00
#
_symmetry.space_group_name_H-M   'P 1'
#
loop_
_entity.id
_entity.type
_entity.pdbx_description
1 polymer ?
#
loop_
_entity_poly.entity_id
_entity_poly.type
_entity_poly.pdbx_seq_one_letter_code
_entity_poly.pdbx_strand_id
1 'polypeptide(L)'
;MPYTGRTHQIRIHLKHSGFSIIADPLYSGRKVYREDIKICPRLFLHAQFLEFRHPQTDKIIKFESPLPDELQKVLNQLHKFND
;
A
#
# COMPACT_ATOMS: atom_id res chain seq x y z
N MET A 1 -11.41 1.06 3.54
CA MET A 1 -10.52 1.63 4.58
C MET A 1 -10.49 0.69 5.78
N PRO A 2 -9.34 0.51 6.46
CA PRO A 2 -9.30 -0.32 7.66
C PRO A 2 -10.22 0.28 8.73
N TYR A 3 -11.08 -0.54 9.34
CA TYR A 3 -12.03 -0.11 10.37
C TYR A 3 -11.35 0.24 11.71
N THR A 4 -10.15 -0.29 11.94
CA THR A 4 -9.31 0.01 13.10
C THR A 4 -7.91 0.39 12.61
N GLY A 5 -7.12 1.04 13.48
CA GLY A 5 -5.75 1.49 13.17
C GLY A 5 -4.65 0.66 13.84
N ARG A 6 -4.81 -0.67 13.97
CA ARG A 6 -3.80 -1.50 14.65
C ARG A 6 -2.49 -1.54 13.85
N THR A 7 -1.37 -1.69 14.56
CA THR A 7 -0.04 -1.78 13.96
C THR A 7 0.01 -2.85 12.86
N HIS A 8 0.45 -2.46 11.66
CA HIS A 8 0.57 -3.33 10.49
C HIS A 8 -0.73 -4.05 10.06
N GLN A 9 -1.90 -3.57 10.47
CA GLN A 9 -3.18 -4.26 10.26
C GLN A 9 -3.41 -4.73 8.81
N ILE A 10 -3.24 -3.84 7.83
CA ILE A 10 -3.42 -4.17 6.42
C ILE A 10 -2.43 -5.27 5.97
N ARG A 11 -1.15 -5.14 6.37
CA ARG A 11 -0.07 -6.07 5.99
C ARG A 11 -0.33 -7.48 6.53
N ILE A 12 -0.72 -7.58 7.80
CA ILE A 12 -1.01 -8.85 8.46
C ILE A 12 -2.26 -9.49 7.87
N HIS A 13 -3.33 -8.73 7.66
CA HIS A 13 -4.58 -9.26 7.08
C HIS A 13 -4.33 -9.83 5.68
N LEU A 14 -3.63 -9.09 4.82
CA LEU A 14 -3.30 -9.54 3.47
C LEU A 14 -2.40 -10.78 3.48
N LYS A 15 -1.39 -10.82 4.36
CA LYS A 15 -0.59 -12.03 4.55
C LYS A 15 -1.42 -13.23 5.00
N HIS A 16 -2.31 -13.05 5.97
CA HIS A 16 -3.16 -14.11 6.51
C HIS A 16 -4.09 -14.69 5.44
N SER A 17 -4.61 -13.84 4.56
CA SER A 17 -5.42 -14.27 3.41
C SER A 17 -4.62 -14.93 2.28
N GLY A 18 -3.29 -15.10 2.43
CA GLY A 18 -2.41 -15.71 1.43
C GLY A 18 -1.84 -14.74 0.39
N PHE A 19 -2.16 -13.45 0.47
CA PHE A 19 -1.80 -12.43 -0.52
C PHE A 19 -0.93 -11.33 0.11
N SER A 20 0.29 -11.65 0.54
CA SER A 20 1.18 -10.65 1.13
C SER A 20 1.46 -9.48 0.17
N ILE A 21 1.59 -8.28 0.74
CA ILE A 21 1.94 -7.08 -0.03
C ILE A 21 3.34 -7.24 -0.64
N ILE A 22 3.48 -6.79 -1.89
CA ILE A 22 4.76 -6.77 -2.62
C ILE A 22 5.77 -5.92 -1.87
N ALA A 23 7.00 -6.43 -1.79
CA ALA A 23 8.15 -5.79 -1.17
C ALA A 23 7.92 -5.48 0.32
N ASP A 24 7.12 -6.33 1.00
CA ASP A 24 6.97 -6.30 2.44
C ASP A 24 8.13 -7.04 3.13
N PRO A 25 9.05 -6.36 3.83
CA PRO A 25 10.24 -7.00 4.41
C PRO A 25 9.93 -7.91 5.61
N LEU A 26 8.75 -7.78 6.22
CA LEU A 26 8.39 -8.52 7.44
C LEU A 26 7.51 -9.73 7.14
N TYR A 27 6.55 -9.57 6.22
CA TYR A 27 5.47 -10.56 6.07
C TYR A 27 5.55 -11.38 4.77
N SER A 28 6.30 -10.96 3.75
CA SER A 28 6.43 -11.73 2.48
C SER A 28 7.34 -12.96 2.62
N GLY A 29 8.34 -12.89 3.51
CA GLY A 29 9.38 -13.91 3.69
C GLY A 29 10.62 -13.63 2.82
N ARG A 30 11.80 -14.03 3.29
CA ARG A 30 13.10 -13.58 2.75
C ARG A 30 13.28 -13.86 1.25
N LYS A 31 12.81 -15.01 0.76
CA LYS A 31 12.95 -15.38 -0.66
C LYS A 31 12.05 -14.52 -1.54
N VAL A 32 10.77 -14.38 -1.16
CA VAL A 32 9.79 -13.58 -1.91
C VAL A 32 10.21 -12.11 -1.90
N TYR A 33 10.56 -11.56 -0.73
CA TYR A 33 11.04 -10.18 -0.60
C TYR A 33 12.19 -9.85 -1.56
N ARG A 34 13.18 -10.75 -1.71
CA ARG A 34 14.32 -10.54 -2.61
C ARG A 34 13.94 -10.47 -4.09
N GLU A 35 12.89 -11.17 -4.49
CA GLU A 35 12.37 -11.10 -5.85
C GLU A 35 11.49 -9.86 -6.02
N ASP A 36 10.64 -9.57 -5.04
CA ASP A 36 9.76 -8.40 -5.03
C ASP A 36 10.53 -7.08 -5.20
N ILE A 37 11.66 -6.91 -4.49
CA ILE A 37 12.46 -5.66 -4.56
C ILE A 37 13.10 -5.42 -5.92
N LYS A 38 13.18 -6.43 -6.79
CA LYS A 38 13.64 -6.26 -8.18
C LYS A 38 12.54 -5.59 -9.03
N ILE A 39 11.29 -5.70 -8.62
CA ILE A 39 10.10 -5.19 -9.31
C ILE A 39 9.65 -3.88 -8.66
N CYS A 40 9.51 -3.85 -7.33
CA CYS A 40 9.01 -2.72 -6.57
C CYS A 40 10.03 -2.26 -5.52
N PRO A 41 10.50 -1.00 -5.56
CA PRO A 41 11.64 -0.55 -4.76
C PRO A 41 11.33 -0.43 -3.25
N ARG A 42 10.05 -0.47 -2.86
CA ARG A 42 9.59 -0.34 -1.48
C ARG A 42 8.27 -1.08 -1.28
N LEU A 43 7.85 -1.26 -0.03
CA LEU A 43 6.52 -1.78 0.29
C LEU A 43 5.43 -1.09 -0.55
N PHE A 44 4.68 -1.88 -1.33
CA PHE A 44 3.57 -1.38 -2.14
C PHE A 44 2.34 -1.12 -1.25
N LEU A 45 2.46 -0.12 -0.37
CA LEU A 45 1.38 0.36 0.49
C LEU A 45 1.45 1.88 0.54
N HIS A 46 0.35 2.53 0.17
CA HIS A 46 0.23 3.98 0.05
C HIS A 46 -1.10 4.46 0.64
N ALA A 47 -1.05 5.50 1.47
CA ALA A 47 -2.25 6.13 2.02
C ALA A 47 -2.73 7.23 1.05
N GLN A 48 -3.54 6.83 0.07
CA GLN A 48 -3.96 7.72 -1.02
C GLN A 48 -4.99 8.77 -0.59
N PHE A 49 -5.83 8.48 0.40
CA PHE A 49 -6.96 9.32 0.76
C PHE A 49 -7.13 9.37 2.28
N LEU A 50 -7.47 10.55 2.79
CA LEU A 50 -7.82 10.77 4.20
C LEU A 50 -9.01 11.72 4.28
N GLU A 51 -10.03 11.32 5.05
CA GLU A 51 -11.19 12.15 5.34
C GLU A 51 -11.45 12.12 6.84
N PHE A 52 -11.67 13.31 7.42
CA PHE A 52 -12.08 13.43 8.81
C PHE A 52 -12.78 14.77 9.05
N ARG A 53 -13.37 14.88 10.23
CA ARG A 53 -14.02 16.10 10.71
C ARG A 53 -12.97 17.03 11.30
N HIS A 54 -12.86 18.24 10.76
CA HIS A 54 -11.89 19.21 11.24
C HIS A 54 -12.19 19.59 12.70
N PRO A 55 -11.21 19.50 13.62
CA PRO A 55 -11.46 19.55 15.07
C PRO A 55 -11.97 20.91 15.58
N GLN A 56 -11.76 21.99 14.82
CA GLN A 56 -12.20 23.34 15.22
C GLN A 56 -13.45 23.81 14.49
N THR A 57 -13.69 23.33 13.26
CA THR A 57 -14.75 23.87 12.39
C THR A 57 -15.90 22.90 12.19
N ASP A 58 -15.76 21.67 12.66
CA ASP A 58 -16.70 20.57 12.49
C ASP A 58 -17.00 20.19 11.02
N LYS A 59 -16.32 20.82 10.06
CA LYS A 59 -16.49 20.54 8.62
C LYS A 59 -15.75 19.27 8.23
N ILE A 60 -16.35 18.49 7.33
CA ILE A 60 -15.66 17.36 6.70
C ILE A 60 -14.60 17.93 5.77
N ILE A 61 -13.36 17.48 5.93
CA ILE A 61 -12.24 17.82 5.06
C ILE A 61 -11.65 16.55 4.46
N LYS A 62 -11.12 16.69 3.24
CA LYS A 62 -10.60 15.59 2.44
C LYS A 62 -9.19 15.94 1.97
N PHE A 63 -8.32 14.94 2.01
CA PHE A 63 -6.96 15.02 1.51
C PHE A 63 -6.72 13.86 0.55
N GLU A 64 -6.06 14.16 -0.56
CA GLU A 64 -5.63 13.19 -1.54
C GLU A 64 -4.12 13.27 -1.71
N SER A 65 -3.48 12.11 -1.81
CA SER A 65 -2.07 11.96 -2.10
C SER A 65 -1.94 11.07 -3.33
N PRO A 66 -1.55 11.62 -4.50
CA PRO A 66 -1.40 10.80 -5.70
C PRO A 66 -0.40 9.68 -5.47
N LEU A 67 -0.55 8.59 -6.22
CA LEU A 67 0.37 7.47 -6.12
C LEU A 67 1.79 7.97 -6.48
N PRO A 68 2.82 7.72 -5.64
CA PRO A 68 4.17 8.14 -5.94
C PRO A 68 4.66 7.56 -7.28
N ASP A 69 5.46 8.35 -8.01
CA ASP A 69 5.95 8.00 -9.35
C ASP A 69 6.64 6.63 -9.39
N GLU A 70 7.39 6.27 -8.33
CA GLU A 70 8.05 4.97 -8.27
C GLU A 70 7.06 3.79 -8.21
N LEU A 71 5.90 3.96 -7.56
CA LEU A 71 4.86 2.93 -7.52
C LEU A 71 4.00 2.95 -8.79
N GLN A 72 3.78 4.13 -9.37
CA GLN A 72 3.09 4.25 -10.65
C GLN A 72 3.86 3.55 -11.77
N LYS A 73 5.19 3.65 -11.80
CA LYS A 73 6.05 2.94 -12.75
C LYS A 73 5.89 1.42 -12.65
N VAL A 74 5.74 0.88 -11.44
CA VAL A 74 5.50 -0.55 -11.21
C VAL A 74 4.17 -0.98 -11.82
N LEU A 75 3.08 -0.23 -11.59
CA LEU A 75 1.78 -0.53 -12.21
C LEU A 75 1.85 -0.48 -13.74
N ASN A 76 2.53 0.52 -14.29
CA ASN A 76 2.69 0.66 -15.73
C ASN A 76 3.47 -0.51 -16.34
N GLN A 77 4.44 -1.08 -15.62
CA GLN A 77 5.14 -2.28 -16.06
C GLN A 77 4.20 -3.50 -16.06
N LEU A 78 3.41 -3.69 -15.01
CA LEU A 78 2.48 -4.83 -14.89
C LEU A 78 1.39 -4.81 -15.95
N HIS A 79 0.83 -3.64 -16.28
CA HIS A 79 -0.21 -3.52 -17.31
C HIS A 79 0.29 -3.92 -18.70
N LYS A 80 1.56 -3.64 -19.04
CA LYS A 80 2.17 -4.05 -20.32
C LYS A 80 2.31 -5.56 -20.50
N PHE A 81 2.20 -6.35 -19.44
CA PHE A 81 2.26 -7.81 -19.52
C PHE A 81 0.88 -8.47 -19.73
N ASN A 82 -0.21 -7.69 -19.59
CA ASN A 82 -1.58 -8.18 -19.78
C ASN A 82 -2.17 -7.82 -21.16
N ASP A 83 -1.40 -7.13 -22.00
CA ASP A 83 -1.67 -6.85 -23.42
C ASP A 83 -0.77 -7.72 -24.31
#